data_AF-A0AAN0T4R4-F1
#
_entry.id   AF-A0AAN0T4R4-F1
#
_cell.length_a   1.000
_cell.length_b   1.000
_cell.length_c   1.000
_cell.angle_alpha   90.00
_cell.angle_beta   90.00
_cell.angle_gamma   90.00
#
_symmetry.space_group_name_H-M   'P 1'
#
loop_
_entity.id
_entity.type
_entity.pdbx_description
1 polymer ?
#
loop_
_entity_poly.entity_id
_entity_poly.type
_entity_poly.pdbx_seq_one_letter_code
_entity_poly.pdbx_strand_id
1 'polypeptide(L)'
;MTLIPLHERGNTPFQQLLGYNASILKYWNKLSDEFEKDGRLSAKLKEEVRRTLAQKNGCLYCKAKGKPNPVDYDEKTAVCTGFAEAFLAGKGQTSPNVTAVLKEYLTDAEISELIAFICFTTASQYFGALMQLGEQQR
;
A
#
# COMPACT_ATOMS: atom_id res chain seq x y z
N MET A 1 -21.67 2.56 -0.63
CA MET A 1 -22.10 1.59 0.39
C MET A 1 -20.84 1.06 1.07
N THR A 2 -20.92 0.70 2.35
CA THR A 2 -19.83 0.03 3.08
C THR A 2 -20.42 -1.21 3.74
N LEU A 3 -19.60 -2.23 4.02
CA LEU A 3 -20.05 -3.49 4.63
C LEU A 3 -20.75 -3.26 5.98
N ILE A 4 -20.25 -2.30 6.76
CA ILE A 4 -20.81 -1.86 8.04
C ILE A 4 -20.92 -0.32 8.05
N PRO A 5 -21.75 0.27 8.93
CA PRO A 5 -21.84 1.71 9.10
C PRO A 5 -20.48 2.33 9.48
N LEU A 6 -20.31 3.62 9.14
CA LEU A 6 -19.15 4.38 9.58
C LEU A 6 -19.26 4.68 11.08
N HIS A 7 -18.18 4.46 11.83
CA HIS A 7 -18.09 4.88 13.23
C HIS A 7 -17.76 6.38 13.32
N GLU A 8 -18.16 7.06 14.39
CA GLU A 8 -17.76 8.45 14.68
C GLU A 8 -16.24 8.65 14.90
N ARG A 9 -15.49 7.56 15.11
CA ARG A 9 -14.08 7.61 15.48
C ARG A 9 -13.22 7.45 14.23
N GLY A 10 -12.48 8.49 13.87
CA GLY A 10 -11.59 8.50 12.71
C GLY A 10 -11.91 9.67 11.78
N ASN A 11 -10.89 10.17 11.07
CA ASN A 11 -10.99 11.37 10.24
C ASN A 11 -11.28 11.05 8.77
N THR A 12 -11.11 9.79 8.36
CA THR A 12 -11.42 9.31 7.01
C THR A 12 -12.39 8.14 7.07
N PRO A 13 -13.16 7.86 6.00
CA PRO A 13 -14.03 6.68 5.95
C PRO A 13 -13.30 5.36 6.26
N PHE A 14 -12.05 5.23 5.83
CA PHE A 14 -11.20 4.09 6.18
C PHE A 14 -10.96 3.98 7.68
N GLN A 15 -10.56 5.10 8.32
CA GLN A 15 -10.35 5.16 9.77
C GLN A 15 -11.65 4.94 10.55
N GLN A 16 -12.78 5.44 10.05
CA GLN A 16 -14.10 5.24 10.64
C GLN A 16 -14.54 3.77 10.60
N LEU A 17 -14.18 3.02 9.55
CA LEU A 17 -14.40 1.57 9.49
C LEU A 17 -13.51 0.80 10.49
N LEU A 18 -12.28 1.26 10.74
CA LEU A 18 -11.45 0.74 11.83
C LEU A 18 -11.86 1.28 13.22
N GLY A 19 -12.69 2.32 13.26
CA GLY A 19 -13.05 3.09 14.45
C GLY A 19 -13.73 2.28 15.55
N TYR A 20 -14.34 1.15 15.21
CA TYR A 20 -14.87 0.17 16.18
C TYR A 20 -13.79 -0.37 17.13
N ASN A 21 -12.52 -0.36 16.73
CA ASN A 21 -11.39 -0.87 17.52
C ASN A 21 -10.35 0.23 17.76
N ALA A 22 -10.52 1.02 18.83
CA ALA A 22 -9.69 2.20 19.12
C ALA A 22 -8.17 1.91 19.12
N SER A 23 -7.76 0.82 19.77
CA SER A 23 -6.35 0.43 19.86
C SER A 23 -5.78 0.02 18.50
N ILE A 24 -6.55 -0.73 17.71
CA ILE A 24 -6.14 -1.16 16.35
C ILE A 24 -5.99 0.08 15.46
N LEU A 25 -6.99 0.97 15.44
CA LEU A 25 -6.94 2.22 14.69
C LEU A 25 -5.70 3.05 15.06
N LYS A 26 -5.40 3.20 16.36
CA LYS A 26 -4.23 3.95 16.84
C LYS A 26 -2.92 3.40 16.26
N TYR A 27 -2.70 2.09 16.34
CA TYR A 27 -1.45 1.49 15.84
C TYR A 27 -1.41 1.44 14.32
N TRP A 28 -2.54 1.23 13.65
CA TRP A 28 -2.64 1.26 12.20
C TRP A 28 -2.27 2.64 11.64
N ASN A 29 -2.80 3.71 12.25
CA ASN A 29 -2.46 5.08 11.86
C ASN A 29 -0.98 5.37 12.09
N LYS A 30 -0.42 5.02 13.25
CA LYS A 30 1.01 5.20 13.52
C LYS A 30 1.90 4.54 12.48
N LEU A 31 1.54 3.34 12.05
CA LEU A 31 2.30 2.62 11.04
C LEU A 31 2.12 3.24 9.64
N SER A 32 0.91 3.70 9.30
CA SER A 32 0.66 4.48 8.07
C SER A 32 1.50 5.75 8.03
N ASP A 33 1.48 6.53 9.11
CA ASP A 33 2.20 7.80 9.23
C ASP A 33 3.73 7.58 9.10
N GLU A 34 4.26 6.51 9.69
CA GLU A 34 5.67 6.14 9.58
C GLU A 34 6.05 5.77 8.14
N PHE A 35 5.16 5.10 7.42
CA PHE A 35 5.38 4.71 6.03
C PHE A 35 5.17 5.84 5.02
N GLU A 36 4.32 6.83 5.29
CA GLU A 36 3.99 7.91 4.35
C GLU A 36 5.08 8.98 4.23
N LYS A 37 5.88 9.19 5.29
CA LYS A 37 6.99 10.16 5.29
C LYS A 37 8.27 9.59 4.64
N ASP A 38 9.28 10.44 4.42
CA ASP A 38 10.60 9.97 4.00
C ASP A 38 11.24 9.06 5.07
N GLY A 39 11.87 7.98 4.62
CA GLY A 39 12.58 7.01 5.43
C GLY A 39 13.88 6.58 4.77
N ARG A 40 14.15 5.27 4.71
CA ARG A 40 15.19 4.71 3.83
C ARG A 40 14.75 4.82 2.37
N LEU A 41 13.44 4.72 2.13
CA LEU A 41 12.82 5.03 0.85
C LEU A 41 12.15 6.41 0.90
N SER A 42 12.19 7.14 -0.20
CA SER A 42 11.49 8.43 -0.30
C SER A 42 9.97 8.23 -0.29
N ALA A 43 9.25 9.22 0.25
CA ALA A 43 7.79 9.26 0.23
C ALA A 43 7.25 9.18 -1.21
N LYS A 44 7.93 9.83 -2.17
CA LYS A 44 7.58 9.80 -3.58
C LYS A 44 7.63 8.37 -4.14
N LEU A 45 8.70 7.63 -3.88
CA LEU A 45 8.84 6.24 -4.34
C LEU A 45 7.76 5.35 -3.72
N LYS A 46 7.54 5.47 -2.41
CA LYS A 46 6.52 4.71 -1.69
C LYS A 46 5.12 4.98 -2.23
N GLU A 47 4.81 6.23 -2.58
CA GLU A 47 3.52 6.58 -3.19
C GLU A 47 3.31 5.89 -4.56
N GLU A 48 4.34 5.80 -5.40
CA GLU A 48 4.26 5.07 -6.66
C GLU A 48 4.05 3.56 -6.46
N VAL A 49 4.76 2.95 -5.49
CA VAL A 49 4.51 1.56 -5.09
C VAL A 49 3.07 1.37 -4.59
N ARG A 50 2.55 2.28 -3.77
CA ARG A 50 1.16 2.24 -3.28
C ARG A 50 0.15 2.28 -4.42
N ARG A 51 0.37 3.15 -5.41
CA ARG A 51 -0.49 3.30 -6.60
C ARG A 51 -0.48 2.05 -7.46
N THR A 52 0.68 1.42 -7.65
CA THR A 52 0.81 0.13 -8.34
C THR A 52 -0.02 -0.96 -7.67
N LEU A 53 0.13 -1.13 -6.34
CA LEU A 53 -0.65 -2.10 -5.56
C LEU A 53 -2.17 -1.86 -5.69
N ALA A 54 -2.60 -0.59 -5.63
CA ALA A 54 -4.01 -0.22 -5.67
C ALA A 54 -4.70 -0.59 -7.01
N GLN A 55 -3.94 -0.76 -8.10
CA GLN A 55 -4.53 -1.14 -9.39
C GLN A 55 -5.08 -2.57 -9.40
N LYS A 56 -4.52 -3.46 -8.58
CA LYS A 56 -4.86 -4.90 -8.58
C LYS A 56 -5.50 -5.37 -7.27
N ASN A 57 -5.31 -4.68 -6.16
CA ASN A 57 -5.85 -5.07 -4.86
C ASN A 57 -7.35 -4.82 -4.63
N GLY A 58 -8.06 -4.29 -5.63
CA GLY A 58 -9.53 -4.18 -5.61
C GLY A 58 -10.13 -3.04 -4.77
N CYS A 59 -9.34 -2.30 -3.99
CA CYS A 59 -9.82 -1.17 -3.20
C CYS A 59 -10.14 0.05 -4.09
N LEU A 60 -11.42 0.30 -4.38
CA LEU A 60 -11.84 1.45 -5.20
C LEU A 60 -11.46 2.79 -4.58
N TYR A 61 -11.64 2.96 -3.27
CA TYR A 61 -11.21 4.15 -2.54
C TYR A 61 -9.70 4.41 -2.67
N CYS A 62 -8.88 3.36 -2.55
CA CYS A 62 -7.43 3.47 -2.63
C CYS A 62 -6.95 3.72 -4.06
N LYS A 63 -7.64 3.12 -5.04
CA LYS A 63 -7.38 3.30 -6.48
C LYS A 63 -7.72 4.72 -6.94
N ALA A 64 -8.73 5.35 -6.35
CA ALA A 64 -9.10 6.74 -6.65
C ALA A 64 -8.00 7.76 -6.30
N LYS A 65 -7.05 7.41 -5.42
CA LYS A 65 -5.92 8.27 -5.04
C LYS A 65 -4.87 8.46 -6.16
N GLY A 66 -4.97 7.74 -7.27
CA GLY A 66 -4.10 7.95 -8.44
C GLY A 66 -3.59 6.66 -9.08
N LYS A 67 -3.04 6.81 -10.29
CA LYS A 67 -2.34 5.75 -11.03
C LYS A 67 -0.83 5.96 -10.92
N PRO A 68 -0.03 4.88 -11.00
CA PRO A 68 1.42 5.03 -11.10
C PRO A 68 1.80 5.85 -12.34
N ASN A 69 2.89 6.62 -12.26
CA ASN A 69 3.41 7.44 -13.37
C ASN A 69 4.84 7.04 -13.76
N PRO A 70 5.02 6.02 -14.62
CA PRO A 70 6.33 5.48 -14.98
C PRO A 70 7.26 6.45 -15.72
N VAL A 71 6.74 7.56 -16.27
CA VAL A 71 7.53 8.54 -17.04
C VAL A 71 8.57 9.24 -16.17
N ASP A 72 8.30 9.39 -14.87
CA ASP A 72 9.16 10.13 -13.94
C ASP A 72 9.98 9.22 -13.00
N TYR A 73 10.12 7.93 -13.33
CA TYR A 73 10.80 6.97 -12.48
C TYR A 73 12.31 7.07 -12.64
N ASP A 74 13.00 7.18 -11.50
CA ASP A 74 14.41 6.79 -11.42
C ASP A 74 14.54 5.26 -11.37
N GLU A 75 15.76 4.75 -11.52
CA GLU A 75 16.04 3.31 -11.53
C GLU A 75 15.51 2.62 -10.28
N LYS A 76 15.67 3.25 -9.11
CA LYS A 76 15.23 2.71 -7.83
C LYS A 76 13.70 2.59 -7.76
N THR A 77 12.97 3.60 -8.22
CA THR A 77 11.50 3.61 -8.28
C THR A 77 11.01 2.57 -9.28
N ALA A 78 11.66 2.44 -10.44
CA ALA A 78 11.33 1.41 -11.42
C ALA A 78 11.49 -0.01 -10.84
N VAL A 79 12.59 -0.28 -10.15
CA VAL A 79 12.84 -1.59 -9.50
C VAL A 79 11.83 -1.87 -8.39
N CYS A 80 11.54 -0.90 -7.52
CA CYS A 80 10.59 -1.09 -6.42
C CYS A 80 9.15 -1.33 -6.91
N THR A 81 8.73 -0.58 -7.93
CA THR A 81 7.40 -0.73 -8.53
C THR A 81 7.28 -2.02 -9.34
N GLY A 82 8.32 -2.41 -10.09
CA GLY A 82 8.37 -3.70 -10.78
C GLY A 82 8.34 -4.89 -9.81
N PHE A 83 9.01 -4.79 -8.66
CA PHE A 83 8.88 -5.78 -7.60
C PHE A 83 7.45 -5.85 -7.04
N ALA A 84 6.79 -4.71 -6.84
CA ALA A 84 5.39 -4.68 -6.41
C ALA A 84 4.45 -5.34 -7.44
N GLU A 85 4.69 -5.17 -8.74
CA GLU A 85 3.95 -5.87 -9.79
C GLU A 85 4.17 -7.39 -9.74
N ALA A 86 5.43 -7.83 -9.58
CA ALA A 86 5.76 -9.24 -9.42
C ALA A 86 5.12 -9.84 -8.16
N PHE A 87 5.12 -9.10 -7.06
CA PHE A 87 4.43 -9.47 -5.81
C PHE A 87 2.92 -9.66 -6.04
N LEU A 88 2.27 -8.75 -6.76
CA LEU A 88 0.84 -8.86 -7.09
C LEU A 88 0.56 -10.06 -7.99
N ALA A 89 1.37 -10.27 -9.01
CA ALA A 89 1.22 -11.38 -9.95
C ALA A 89 1.40 -12.75 -9.25
N GLY A 90 2.39 -12.85 -8.37
CA GLY A 90 2.68 -14.05 -7.59
C GLY A 90 1.86 -14.18 -6.29
N LYS A 91 1.01 -13.20 -5.96
CA LYS A 91 0.29 -13.13 -4.66
C LYS A 91 1.22 -13.33 -3.46
N GLY A 92 2.38 -12.67 -3.48
CA GLY A 92 3.43 -12.79 -2.47
C GLY A 92 4.44 -13.91 -2.70
N GLN A 93 4.24 -14.78 -3.69
CA GLN A 93 5.22 -15.79 -4.08
C GLN A 93 6.16 -15.20 -5.14
N THR A 94 7.21 -14.50 -4.70
CA THR A 94 8.26 -13.98 -5.58
C THR A 94 9.41 -14.97 -5.69
N SER A 95 9.92 -15.16 -6.91
CA SER A 95 11.06 -16.07 -7.12
C SER A 95 12.35 -15.51 -6.49
N PRO A 96 13.35 -16.37 -6.19
CA PRO A 96 14.65 -15.91 -5.73
C PRO A 96 15.30 -14.90 -6.69
N ASN A 97 15.13 -15.07 -8.00
CA ASN A 97 15.67 -14.17 -9.01
C ASN A 97 15.04 -12.77 -8.92
N VAL A 98 13.72 -12.69 -8.74
CA VAL A 98 13.01 -11.40 -8.54
C VAL A 98 13.49 -10.69 -7.27
N THR A 99 13.77 -11.47 -6.22
CA THR A 99 14.23 -10.93 -4.94
C THR A 99 15.71 -10.53 -5.00
N ALA A 100 16.52 -11.23 -5.81
CA ALA A 100 17.95 -10.94 -5.99
C ALA A 100 18.18 -9.57 -6.64
N VAL A 101 17.36 -9.21 -7.64
CA VAL A 101 17.44 -7.90 -8.31
C VAL A 101 17.30 -6.74 -7.32
N LEU A 102 16.51 -6.88 -6.24
CA LEU A 102 16.41 -5.82 -5.22
C LEU A 102 17.78 -5.47 -4.61
N LYS A 103 18.64 -6.46 -4.40
CA LYS A 103 19.97 -6.28 -3.79
C LYS A 103 20.96 -5.53 -4.68
N GLU A 104 20.67 -5.43 -5.97
CA GLU A 104 21.51 -4.66 -6.90
C GLU A 104 21.25 -3.15 -6.78
N TYR A 105 20.08 -2.74 -6.28
CA TYR A 105 19.64 -1.33 -6.25
C TYR A 105 19.33 -0.81 -4.84
N LEU A 106 19.14 -1.70 -3.87
CA LEU A 106 18.70 -1.38 -2.51
C LEU A 106 19.64 -1.99 -1.48
N THR A 107 19.84 -1.25 -0.39
CA THR A 107 20.43 -1.75 0.85
C THR A 107 19.47 -2.69 1.59
N ASP A 108 19.98 -3.52 2.50
CA ASP A 108 19.15 -4.41 3.33
C ASP A 108 18.07 -3.64 4.13
N ALA A 109 18.38 -2.42 4.58
CA ALA A 109 17.43 -1.57 5.29
C ALA A 109 16.30 -1.07 4.38
N GLU A 110 16.61 -0.70 3.14
CA GLU A 110 15.61 -0.30 2.13
C GLU A 110 14.75 -1.48 1.70
N ILE A 111 15.34 -2.68 1.53
CA ILE A 111 14.59 -3.90 1.22
C ILE A 111 13.61 -4.23 2.34
N SER A 112 14.06 -4.14 3.60
CA SER A 112 13.20 -4.35 4.77
C SER A 112 12.03 -3.36 4.80
N GLU A 113 12.28 -2.07 4.57
CA GLU A 113 11.23 -1.06 4.50
C GLU A 113 10.27 -1.30 3.32
N LEU A 114 10.78 -1.59 2.13
CA LEU A 114 9.99 -1.84 0.92
C LEU A 114 8.99 -2.99 1.14
N ILE A 115 9.48 -4.14 1.62
CA ILE A 115 8.65 -5.33 1.79
C ILE A 115 7.61 -5.10 2.89
N ALA A 116 8.01 -4.50 4.02
CA ALA A 116 7.08 -4.15 5.09
C ALA A 116 5.99 -3.20 4.60
N PHE A 117 6.37 -2.19 3.81
CA PHE A 117 5.45 -1.24 3.20
C PHE A 117 4.47 -1.90 2.22
N ILE A 118 4.96 -2.79 1.35
CA ILE A 118 4.12 -3.54 0.40
C ILE A 118 3.09 -4.40 1.14
N CYS A 119 3.51 -5.13 2.18
CA CYS A 119 2.63 -5.97 2.99
C CYS A 119 1.56 -5.13 3.72
N PHE A 120 1.97 -4.06 4.40
CA PHE A 120 1.06 -3.16 5.11
C PHE A 120 0.06 -2.47 4.17
N THR A 121 0.54 -1.98 3.03
CA THR A 121 -0.29 -1.34 2.02
C THR A 121 -1.28 -2.33 1.42
N THR A 122 -0.85 -3.57 1.15
CA THR A 122 -1.74 -4.63 0.67
C THR A 122 -2.82 -4.96 1.69
N ALA A 123 -2.46 -5.12 2.97
CA ALA A 123 -3.42 -5.33 4.04
C ALA A 123 -4.44 -4.18 4.15
N SER A 124 -3.96 -2.93 4.06
CA SER A 124 -4.83 -1.74 4.07
C SER A 124 -5.77 -1.72 2.87
N GLN A 125 -5.28 -2.01 1.68
CA GLN A 125 -6.11 -2.04 0.47
C GLN A 125 -7.13 -3.18 0.53
N TYR A 126 -6.74 -4.39 0.97
CA TYR A 126 -7.68 -5.48 1.17
C TYR A 126 -8.74 -5.17 2.22
N PHE A 127 -8.36 -4.54 3.33
CA PHE A 127 -9.34 -4.09 4.32
C PHE A 127 -10.36 -3.12 3.70
N GLY A 128 -9.90 -2.11 2.96
CA GLY A 128 -10.80 -1.18 2.28
C GLY A 128 -11.72 -1.87 1.28
N ALA A 129 -11.20 -2.82 0.50
CA ALA A 129 -11.98 -3.60 -0.46
C ALA A 129 -13.02 -4.49 0.22
N LEU A 130 -12.64 -5.24 1.26
CA LEU A 130 -13.53 -6.12 2.02
C LEU A 130 -14.61 -5.33 2.76
N MET A 131 -14.31 -4.11 3.20
CA MET A 131 -15.29 -3.20 3.76
C MET A 131 -16.14 -2.48 2.70
N GLN A 132 -15.98 -2.82 1.42
CA GLN A 132 -16.69 -2.25 0.27
C GLN A 132 -16.51 -0.73 0.14
N LEU A 133 -15.40 -0.20 0.66
CA LEU A 133 -15.17 1.24 0.71
C LEU A 133 -14.94 1.82 -0.70
N GLY A 134 -15.87 2.69 -1.11
CA GLY A 134 -15.83 3.36 -2.42
C GLY A 134 -16.73 2.74 -3.49
N GLU A 135 -17.53 1.73 -3.16
CA GLU A 135 -18.60 1.26 -4.07
C GLU A 135 -19.77 2.26 -4.04
N GLN A 136 -20.00 2.98 -5.15
CA GLN A 136 -21.29 3.64 -5.42
C GLN A 136 -22.23 2.62 -6.07
N GLN A 137 -23.53 2.67 -5.70
CA GLN A 137 -24.57 1.81 -6.27
C GLN A 137 -24.52 1.90 -7.81
N ARG A 138 -24.31 0.76 -8.47
CA ARG A 138 -24.75 0.59 -9.86
C ARG A 138 -26.26 0.36 -9.86
#